data_AF-A0A4U6QAK6-F1
#
_entry.id   AF-A0A4U6QAK6-F1
#
_cell.length_a   1.000
_cell.length_b   1.000
_cell.length_c   1.000
_cell.angle_alpha   90.00
_cell.angle_beta   90.00
_cell.angle_gamma   90.00
#
_symmetry.space_group_name_H-M   'P 1'
#
loop_
_entity.id
_entity.type
_entity.pdbx_description
1 polymer ?
#
loop_
_entity_poly.entity_id
_entity_poly.type
_entity_poly.pdbx_seq_one_letter_code
_entity_poly.pdbx_strand_id
1 'polypeptide(L)'
;MTRPGRSSASGPPRPVRVRDGQRSRVYEAEHLVQRIFDRAVDHPVVQVAGSTVVLPPERHFGDLDGVQRYVDAVLRQAWVRARWSRAAVPVSVRSRAGTDGAHYERAGAVIAVPVHRPGRWALRELVVLHELAHHLAPDDPEAGHGPAFTHRFVELVDGTVGPEAALLLRVTYADVGVRVG
;
A
#
# COMPACT_ATOMS: atom_id res chain seq x y z
N MET A 1 25.42 56.75 -20.50
CA MET A 1 25.40 56.19 -19.14
C MET A 1 24.24 55.20 -19.09
N THR A 2 24.50 53.93 -19.43
CA THR A 2 23.48 52.93 -19.78
C THR A 2 23.60 51.76 -18.79
N ARG A 3 22.52 51.43 -18.07
CA ARG A 3 22.47 50.31 -17.10
C ARG A 3 22.35 48.97 -17.84
N PRO A 4 23.01 47.88 -17.40
CA PRO A 4 22.78 46.57 -17.96
C PRO A 4 21.52 45.93 -17.34
N GLY A 5 20.66 45.37 -18.19
CA GLY A 5 19.49 44.61 -17.79
C GLY A 5 19.86 43.24 -17.20
N ARG A 6 19.25 42.89 -16.07
CA ARG A 6 19.33 41.54 -15.49
C ARG A 6 18.43 40.61 -16.31
N SER A 7 19.02 39.60 -16.92
CA SER A 7 18.29 38.49 -17.54
C SER A 7 17.81 37.54 -16.45
N SER A 8 16.48 37.47 -16.26
CA SER A 8 15.84 36.50 -15.37
C SER A 8 15.65 35.19 -16.13
N ALA A 9 16.53 34.22 -15.93
CA ALA A 9 16.31 32.85 -16.40
C ALA A 9 15.16 32.21 -15.60
N SER A 10 14.05 31.92 -16.27
CA SER A 10 12.96 31.12 -15.72
C SER A 10 13.41 29.65 -15.63
N GLY A 11 13.65 29.18 -14.41
CA GLY A 11 13.86 27.75 -14.17
C GLY A 11 12.61 26.92 -14.46
N PRO A 12 12.74 25.60 -14.69
CA PRO A 12 11.62 24.73 -14.99
C PRO A 12 10.59 24.75 -13.83
N PRO A 13 9.28 24.64 -14.13
CA PRO A 13 8.26 24.61 -13.11
C PRO A 13 8.49 23.45 -12.15
N ARG A 14 8.46 23.72 -10.83
CA ARG A 14 8.48 22.67 -9.82
C ARG A 14 7.26 21.77 -10.02
N PRO A 15 7.41 20.43 -9.96
CA PRO A 15 6.28 19.53 -10.10
C PRO A 15 5.23 19.82 -9.02
N VAL A 16 3.99 20.03 -9.44
CA VAL A 16 2.85 20.22 -8.55
C VAL A 16 2.64 18.92 -7.78
N ARG A 17 2.95 18.93 -6.48
CA ARG A 17 2.59 17.82 -5.60
C ARG A 17 1.08 17.82 -5.42
N VAL A 18 0.40 16.85 -6.04
CA VAL A 18 -1.02 16.60 -5.77
C VAL A 18 -1.18 16.32 -4.27
N ARG A 19 -2.07 17.05 -3.60
CA ARG A 19 -2.32 16.88 -2.17
C ARG A 19 -2.93 15.49 -1.95
N ASP A 20 -2.31 14.74 -1.05
CA ASP A 20 -2.80 13.42 -0.64
C ASP A 20 -3.98 13.54 0.35
N GLY A 21 -5.13 13.94 -0.17
CA GLY A 21 -6.28 14.37 0.63
C GLY A 21 -7.08 13.24 1.30
N GLN A 22 -6.81 11.98 0.99
CA GLN A 22 -7.51 10.83 1.60
C GLN A 22 -6.62 10.01 2.54
N ARG A 23 -5.30 10.26 2.55
CA ARG A 23 -4.30 9.51 3.32
C ARG A 23 -4.71 9.19 4.75
N SER A 24 -5.17 10.18 5.51
CA SER A 24 -5.53 9.98 6.91
C SER A 24 -6.67 8.96 7.07
N ARG A 25 -7.69 9.04 6.21
CA ARG A 25 -8.84 8.13 6.21
C ARG A 25 -8.45 6.73 5.71
N VAL A 26 -7.55 6.65 4.73
CA VAL A 26 -7.02 5.37 4.25
C VAL A 26 -6.27 4.65 5.38
N TYR A 27 -5.36 5.32 6.08
CA TYR A 27 -4.69 4.73 7.24
C TYR A 27 -5.64 4.42 8.39
N GLU A 28 -6.65 5.25 8.65
CA GLU A 28 -7.67 4.97 9.65
C GLU A 28 -8.39 3.64 9.37
N ALA A 29 -8.85 3.45 8.13
CA ALA A 29 -9.48 2.21 7.69
C ALA A 29 -8.52 1.02 7.76
N GLU A 30 -7.29 1.16 7.27
CA GLU A 30 -6.31 0.07 7.29
C GLU A 30 -5.96 -0.36 8.71
N HIS A 31 -5.82 0.59 9.65
CA HIS A 31 -5.62 0.25 11.06
C HIS A 31 -6.84 -0.41 11.68
N LEU A 32 -8.07 -0.04 11.29
CA LEU A 32 -9.29 -0.74 11.73
C LEU A 32 -9.30 -2.19 11.24
N VAL A 33 -9.01 -2.41 9.95
CA VAL A 33 -8.93 -3.75 9.35
C VAL A 33 -7.85 -4.59 10.04
N GLN A 34 -6.65 -4.03 10.24
CA GLN A 34 -5.56 -4.71 10.95
C GLN A 34 -5.96 -5.18 12.35
N ARG A 35 -6.67 -4.34 13.12
CA ARG A 35 -7.19 -4.72 14.45
C ARG A 35 -8.23 -5.84 14.38
N ILE A 36 -9.06 -5.87 13.34
CA ILE A 36 -10.03 -6.94 13.12
C ILE A 36 -9.28 -8.24 12.81
N PHE A 37 -8.25 -8.21 11.96
CA PHE A 37 -7.38 -9.38 11.70
C PHE A 37 -6.66 -9.87 12.96
N ASP A 38 -6.18 -8.96 13.81
CA ASP A 38 -5.52 -9.35 15.07
C ASP A 38 -6.48 -10.13 15.98
N ARG A 39 -7.77 -9.74 16.02
CA ARG A 39 -8.80 -10.46 16.76
C ARG A 39 -9.25 -11.74 16.06
N ALA A 40 -9.19 -11.78 14.73
CA ALA A 40 -9.64 -12.91 13.91
C ALA A 40 -8.77 -14.16 14.08
N VAL A 41 -7.55 -14.02 14.65
CA VAL A 41 -6.70 -15.16 15.04
C VAL A 41 -7.44 -16.14 15.96
N ASP A 42 -8.15 -15.61 16.96
CA ASP A 42 -8.93 -16.40 17.92
C ASP A 42 -10.42 -16.47 17.55
N HIS A 43 -10.90 -15.49 16.77
CA HIS A 43 -12.32 -15.32 16.43
C HIS A 43 -12.51 -15.01 14.93
N PRO A 44 -12.31 -16.00 14.03
CA PRO A 44 -12.24 -15.76 12.60
C PRO A 44 -13.58 -15.41 11.94
N VAL A 45 -14.71 -15.65 12.63
CA VAL A 45 -16.05 -15.31 12.13
C VAL A 45 -16.40 -13.89 12.54
N VAL A 46 -16.62 -13.01 11.56
CA VAL A 46 -16.94 -11.59 11.79
C VAL A 46 -18.19 -11.16 11.02
N GLN A 47 -18.82 -10.08 11.50
CA GLN A 47 -19.94 -9.43 10.81
C GLN A 47 -19.43 -8.25 9.99
N VAL A 48 -19.72 -8.23 8.69
CA VAL A 48 -19.32 -7.17 7.76
C VAL A 48 -20.54 -6.75 6.95
N ALA A 49 -21.04 -5.52 7.17
CA ALA A 49 -22.23 -4.98 6.48
C ALA A 49 -23.44 -5.95 6.46
N GLY A 50 -23.73 -6.61 7.58
CA GLY A 50 -24.83 -7.60 7.69
C GLY A 50 -24.52 -8.99 7.13
N SER A 51 -23.32 -9.22 6.61
CA SER A 51 -22.84 -10.53 6.17
C SER A 51 -22.00 -11.20 7.25
N THR A 52 -22.19 -12.50 7.44
CA THR A 52 -21.30 -13.34 8.26
C THR A 52 -20.18 -13.88 7.36
N VAL A 53 -18.93 -13.52 7.64
CA VAL A 53 -17.77 -13.98 6.86
C VAL A 53 -16.73 -14.63 7.76
N VAL A 54 -15.98 -15.59 7.20
CA VAL A 54 -14.80 -16.17 7.85
C VAL A 54 -13.59 -15.48 7.25
N LEU A 55 -12.85 -14.72 8.05
CA LEU A 55 -11.63 -14.09 7.56
C LEU A 55 -10.53 -15.14 7.38
N PRO A 56 -9.83 -15.13 6.23
CA PRO A 56 -8.62 -15.93 6.07
C PRO A 56 -7.54 -15.45 7.05
N PRO A 57 -6.58 -16.31 7.42
CA PRO A 57 -5.45 -15.88 8.23
C PRO A 57 -4.58 -14.90 7.44
N GLU A 58 -4.14 -13.83 8.09
CA GLU A 58 -3.15 -12.92 7.52
C GLU A 58 -1.74 -13.46 7.73
N ARG A 59 -0.88 -13.37 6.71
CA ARG A 59 0.53 -13.74 6.85
C ARG A 59 1.31 -12.71 7.67
N HIS A 60 2.08 -13.19 8.64
CA HIS A 60 3.02 -12.41 9.44
C HIS A 60 4.43 -12.94 9.17
N PHE A 61 5.36 -12.05 8.83
CA PHE A 61 6.71 -12.41 8.39
C PHE A 61 7.72 -12.39 9.54
N GLY A 62 8.56 -13.43 9.60
CA GLY A 62 9.62 -13.55 10.62
C GLY A 62 10.86 -12.68 10.33
N ASP A 63 11.06 -12.29 9.08
CA ASP A 63 12.24 -11.56 8.61
C ASP A 63 11.96 -10.87 7.26
N LEU A 64 12.96 -10.12 6.76
CA LEU A 64 12.88 -9.45 5.47
C LEU A 64 12.91 -10.41 4.29
N ASP A 65 13.60 -11.55 4.42
CA ASP A 65 13.68 -12.55 3.34
C ASP A 65 12.31 -13.17 3.08
N GLY A 66 11.50 -13.37 4.12
CA GLY A 66 10.10 -13.77 4.04
C GLY A 66 9.26 -12.75 3.29
N VAL A 67 9.45 -11.45 3.57
CA VAL A 67 8.78 -10.37 2.85
C VAL A 67 9.20 -10.36 1.38
N GLN A 68 10.50 -10.47 1.08
CA GLN A 68 11.02 -10.51 -0.30
C GLN A 68 10.41 -11.68 -1.09
N ARG A 69 10.43 -12.90 -0.53
CA ARG A 69 9.83 -14.07 -1.21
C ARG A 69 8.35 -13.88 -1.48
N TYR A 70 7.62 -13.25 -0.56
CA TYR A 70 6.20 -12.97 -0.72
C TYR A 70 5.95 -11.92 -1.81
N VAL A 71 6.69 -10.81 -1.80
CA VAL A 71 6.67 -9.78 -2.85
C VAL A 71 6.89 -10.40 -4.22
N ASP A 72 7.93 -11.22 -4.37
CA ASP A 72 8.23 -11.87 -5.63
C ASP A 72 7.12 -12.85 -6.05
N ALA A 73 6.50 -13.54 -5.09
CA ALA A 73 5.40 -14.47 -5.37
C ALA A 73 4.16 -13.73 -5.89
N VAL A 74 3.76 -12.62 -5.26
CA VAL A 74 2.64 -11.78 -5.72
C VAL A 74 2.90 -11.24 -7.12
N LEU A 75 4.09 -10.65 -7.37
CA LEU A 75 4.44 -10.10 -8.69
C LEU A 75 4.60 -11.17 -9.79
N ARG A 76 4.78 -12.44 -9.42
CA ARG A 76 4.79 -13.58 -10.36
C ARG A 76 3.41 -14.09 -10.73
N GLN A 77 2.36 -13.74 -9.99
CA GLN A 77 1.01 -14.21 -10.30
C GLN A 77 0.58 -13.74 -11.70
N ALA A 78 0.01 -14.64 -12.49
CA ALA A 78 -0.37 -14.37 -13.87
C ALA A 78 -1.38 -13.22 -13.99
N TRP A 79 -2.34 -13.17 -13.06
CA TRP A 79 -3.36 -12.12 -13.02
C TRP A 79 -2.78 -10.74 -12.70
N VAL A 80 -1.83 -10.66 -11.75
CA VAL A 80 -1.09 -9.41 -11.42
C VAL A 80 -0.34 -8.90 -12.64
N ARG A 81 0.39 -9.79 -13.33
CA ARG A 81 1.16 -9.44 -14.54
C ARG A 81 0.29 -9.02 -15.72
N ALA A 82 -0.86 -9.67 -15.89
CA ALA A 82 -1.83 -9.30 -16.91
C ALA A 82 -2.47 -7.93 -16.61
N ARG A 83 -2.65 -7.61 -15.33
CA ARG A 83 -3.35 -6.41 -14.88
C ARG A 83 -2.48 -5.17 -14.84
N TRP A 84 -1.20 -5.32 -14.44
CA TRP A 84 -0.27 -4.22 -14.24
C TRP A 84 1.08 -4.51 -14.90
N SER A 85 1.41 -3.77 -15.96
CA SER A 85 2.68 -3.90 -16.68
C SER A 85 3.91 -3.72 -15.76
N ARG A 86 3.78 -2.88 -14.73
CA ARG A 86 4.85 -2.59 -13.76
C ARG A 86 5.22 -3.80 -12.90
N ALA A 87 4.39 -4.84 -12.85
CA ALA A 87 4.74 -6.11 -12.18
C ALA A 87 5.96 -6.81 -12.82
N ALA A 88 6.37 -6.42 -14.03
CA ALA A 88 7.61 -6.88 -14.64
C ALA A 88 8.88 -6.24 -14.04
N VAL A 89 8.75 -5.16 -13.26
CA VAL A 89 9.86 -4.49 -12.59
C VAL A 89 10.10 -5.17 -11.24
N PRO A 90 11.27 -5.78 -11.00
CA PRO A 90 11.57 -6.39 -9.71
C PRO A 90 11.52 -5.37 -8.57
N VAL A 91 11.06 -5.82 -7.41
CA VAL A 91 11.05 -5.03 -6.16
C VAL A 91 12.06 -5.63 -5.19
N SER A 92 12.86 -4.76 -4.57
CA SER A 92 13.74 -5.16 -3.48
C SER A 92 13.17 -4.76 -2.13
N VAL A 93 13.41 -5.57 -1.10
CA VAL A 93 12.99 -5.29 0.27
C VAL A 93 14.22 -5.02 1.12
N ARG A 94 14.19 -3.96 1.91
CA ARG A 94 15.28 -3.63 2.84
C ARG A 94 14.76 -3.18 4.19
N SER A 95 15.63 -3.26 5.20
CA SER A 95 15.38 -2.61 6.47
C SER A 95 15.45 -1.08 6.30
N ARG A 96 14.74 -0.39 7.18
CA ARG A 96 14.95 1.04 7.43
C ARG A 96 14.99 1.34 8.92
N ALA A 97 15.78 2.35 9.26
CA ALA A 97 15.71 3.01 10.55
C ALA A 97 14.57 4.05 10.54
N GLY A 98 13.90 4.24 11.68
CA GLY A 98 12.89 5.28 11.88
C GLY A 98 11.62 4.80 12.55
N THR A 99 10.76 5.77 12.85
CA THR A 99 9.48 5.53 13.55
C THR A 99 8.29 5.36 12.63
N ASP A 100 8.44 5.71 11.36
CA ASP A 100 7.36 5.62 10.38
C ASP A 100 7.18 4.19 9.87
N GLY A 101 6.06 3.93 9.20
CA GLY A 101 5.73 2.61 8.67
C GLY A 101 6.61 2.14 7.53
N ALA A 102 6.22 1.01 6.92
CA ALA A 102 6.77 0.66 5.62
C ALA A 102 6.48 1.77 4.60
N HIS A 103 7.30 1.88 3.57
CA HIS A 103 7.02 2.74 2.44
C HIS A 103 7.73 2.24 1.17
N TYR A 104 7.10 2.47 0.02
CA TYR A 104 7.66 2.19 -1.30
C TYR A 104 8.45 3.40 -1.85
N GLU A 105 9.64 3.13 -2.36
CA GLU A 105 10.53 4.08 -3.02
C GLU A 105 10.58 3.80 -4.52
N ARG A 106 9.91 4.66 -5.30
CA ARG A 106 9.71 4.48 -6.75
C ARG A 106 11.02 4.44 -7.55
N ALA A 107 11.96 5.32 -7.23
CA ALA A 107 13.22 5.48 -7.97
C ALA A 107 14.08 4.19 -7.99
N GLY A 108 14.05 3.40 -6.91
CA GLY A 108 14.82 2.16 -6.79
C GLY A 108 13.97 0.89 -6.78
N ALA A 109 12.65 1.01 -6.93
CA ALA A 109 11.70 -0.08 -6.69
C ALA A 109 11.97 -0.81 -5.36
N VAL A 110 12.00 -0.06 -4.26
CA VAL A 110 12.35 -0.59 -2.94
C VAL A 110 11.17 -0.49 -1.99
N ILE A 111 10.86 -1.57 -1.29
CA ILE A 111 9.99 -1.54 -0.10
C ILE A 111 10.90 -1.47 1.13
N ALA A 112 10.83 -0.35 1.85
CA ALA A 112 11.61 -0.12 3.05
C ALA A 112 10.78 -0.44 4.29
N VAL A 113 11.16 -1.46 5.06
CA VAL A 113 10.37 -1.99 6.19
C VAL A 113 11.06 -1.74 7.54
N PRO A 114 10.36 -1.21 8.56
CA PRO A 114 10.92 -1.08 9.91
C PRO A 114 10.92 -2.45 10.62
N VAL A 115 12.11 -2.96 10.96
CA VAL A 115 12.29 -4.31 11.54
C VAL A 115 12.60 -4.34 13.04
N HIS A 116 12.97 -3.19 13.64
CA HIS A 116 13.53 -3.13 14.99
C HIS A 116 12.52 -2.78 16.10
N ARG A 117 11.21 -3.00 15.88
CA ARG A 117 10.19 -2.67 16.88
C ARG A 117 9.58 -3.92 17.53
N PRO A 118 9.33 -3.88 18.86
CA PRO A 118 8.48 -4.88 19.49
C PRO A 118 7.09 -4.87 18.83
N GLY A 119 6.58 -6.05 18.46
CA GLY A 119 5.24 -6.21 17.88
C GLY A 119 5.17 -6.38 16.36
N ARG A 120 6.28 -6.35 15.61
CA ARG A 120 6.38 -6.74 14.17
C ARG A 120 5.24 -6.26 13.23
N TRP A 121 4.55 -5.18 13.59
CA TRP A 121 3.32 -4.75 12.92
C TRP A 121 3.51 -4.42 11.43
N ALA A 122 4.73 -4.02 11.03
CA ALA A 122 5.07 -3.73 9.64
C ALA A 122 5.45 -4.97 8.82
N LEU A 123 5.65 -6.12 9.47
CA LEU A 123 5.93 -7.41 8.83
C LEU A 123 4.63 -8.20 8.65
N ARG A 124 3.61 -7.54 8.10
CA ARG A 124 2.28 -8.12 7.88
C ARG A 124 1.88 -8.02 6.42
N GLU A 125 1.09 -8.99 5.97
CA GLU A 125 0.66 -9.12 4.58
C GLU A 125 -0.01 -7.88 4.03
N LEU A 126 -0.97 -7.30 4.75
CA LEU A 126 -1.70 -6.12 4.29
C LEU A 126 -0.80 -4.89 4.13
N VAL A 127 0.21 -4.75 4.99
CA VAL A 127 1.22 -3.68 4.88
C VAL A 127 2.06 -3.89 3.61
N VAL A 128 2.49 -5.12 3.32
CA VAL A 128 3.27 -5.40 2.11
C VAL A 128 2.43 -5.18 0.85
N LEU A 129 1.15 -5.57 0.87
CA LEU A 129 0.23 -5.35 -0.24
C LEU A 129 -0.08 -3.85 -0.45
N HIS A 130 -0.14 -3.04 0.60
CA HIS A 130 -0.22 -1.57 0.50
C HIS A 130 0.97 -1.01 -0.28
N GLU A 131 2.19 -1.43 0.08
CA GLU A 131 3.39 -0.96 -0.62
C GLU A 131 3.47 -1.47 -2.07
N LEU A 132 3.00 -2.70 -2.32
CA LEU A 132 2.87 -3.22 -3.69
C LEU A 132 1.83 -2.45 -4.50
N ALA A 133 0.75 -1.96 -3.88
CA ALA A 133 -0.17 -1.06 -4.55
C ALA A 133 0.57 0.21 -5.01
N HIS A 134 1.41 0.84 -4.17
CA HIS A 134 2.24 1.95 -4.63
C HIS A 134 3.23 1.56 -5.74
N HIS A 135 3.81 0.36 -5.69
CA HIS A 135 4.68 -0.14 -6.74
C HIS A 135 3.97 -0.28 -8.08
N LEU A 136 2.77 -0.85 -8.11
CA LEU A 136 2.04 -1.20 -9.34
C LEU A 136 1.38 0.00 -10.03
N ALA A 137 1.49 1.20 -9.46
CA ALA A 137 0.98 2.42 -10.10
C ALA A 137 1.66 2.67 -11.46
N PRO A 138 0.87 2.93 -12.53
CA PRO A 138 1.39 3.07 -13.88
C PRO A 138 2.31 4.30 -14.03
N ASP A 139 1.95 5.41 -13.38
CA ASP A 139 2.62 6.70 -13.56
C ASP A 139 3.55 7.06 -12.39
N ASP A 140 4.57 7.85 -12.71
CA ASP A 140 5.39 8.56 -11.74
C ASP A 140 5.06 10.07 -11.81
N PRO A 141 4.69 10.75 -10.71
CA PRO A 141 4.44 10.22 -9.37
C PRO A 141 2.95 9.99 -9.07
N GLU A 142 2.52 8.74 -8.96
CA GLU A 142 1.33 8.40 -8.15
C GLU A 142 1.77 8.12 -6.71
N ALA A 143 2.02 9.19 -5.95
CA ALA A 143 2.55 9.12 -4.59
C ALA A 143 1.47 9.22 -3.48
N GLY A 144 0.19 9.16 -3.85
CA GLY A 144 -0.92 9.42 -2.92
C GLY A 144 -1.86 8.24 -2.73
N HIS A 145 -2.77 8.38 -1.78
CA HIS A 145 -3.77 7.39 -1.40
C HIS A 145 -5.13 7.73 -2.03
N GLY A 146 -5.10 8.05 -3.33
CA GLY A 146 -6.30 8.42 -4.10
C GLY A 146 -7.17 7.22 -4.46
N PRO A 147 -8.30 7.45 -5.17
CA PRO A 147 -9.20 6.38 -5.58
C PRO A 147 -8.52 5.24 -6.36
N ALA A 148 -7.57 5.58 -7.25
CA ALA A 148 -6.86 4.59 -8.04
C ALA A 148 -5.93 3.71 -7.19
N PHE A 149 -5.35 4.28 -6.12
CA PHE A 149 -4.59 3.52 -5.13
C PHE A 149 -5.47 2.55 -4.37
N THR A 150 -6.58 3.04 -3.81
CA THR A 150 -7.48 2.21 -2.99
C THR A 150 -8.14 1.12 -3.83
N HIS A 151 -8.46 1.39 -5.10
CA HIS A 151 -8.92 0.38 -6.03
C HIS A 151 -7.90 -0.74 -6.23
N ARG A 152 -6.64 -0.38 -6.53
CA ARG A 152 -5.57 -1.37 -6.72
C ARG A 152 -5.25 -2.15 -5.46
N PHE A 153 -5.25 -1.51 -4.30
CA PHE A 153 -5.00 -2.19 -3.05
C PHE A 153 -6.13 -3.18 -2.71
N VAL A 154 -7.39 -2.81 -2.93
CA VAL A 154 -8.52 -3.73 -2.77
C VAL A 154 -8.44 -4.90 -3.76
N GLU A 155 -8.07 -4.66 -5.02
CA GLU A 155 -7.88 -5.70 -6.05
C GLU A 155 -6.74 -6.66 -5.66
N LEU A 156 -5.64 -6.15 -5.09
CA LEU A 156 -4.56 -6.96 -4.51
C LEU A 156 -5.01 -7.81 -3.34
N VAL A 157 -5.76 -7.24 -2.40
CA VAL A 157 -6.28 -7.97 -1.23
C VAL A 157 -7.24 -9.07 -1.67
N ASP A 158 -8.13 -8.80 -2.62
CA ASP A 158 -9.08 -9.76 -3.18
C ASP A 158 -8.37 -10.96 -3.81
N GLY A 159 -7.41 -10.70 -4.71
CA GLY A 159 -6.70 -11.76 -5.44
C GLY A 159 -5.61 -12.49 -4.64
N THR A 160 -5.25 -12.01 -3.45
CA THR A 160 -4.12 -12.57 -2.66
C THR A 160 -4.53 -13.09 -1.29
N VAL A 161 -5.31 -12.31 -0.54
CA VAL A 161 -5.77 -12.65 0.81
C VAL A 161 -7.10 -13.37 0.73
N GLY A 162 -8.05 -12.81 -0.03
CA GLY A 162 -9.35 -13.41 -0.31
C GLY A 162 -10.48 -12.39 -0.38
N PRO A 163 -11.62 -12.78 -0.96
CA PRO A 163 -12.77 -11.90 -1.16
C PRO A 163 -13.38 -11.39 0.14
N GLU A 164 -13.31 -12.15 1.24
CA GLU A 164 -13.81 -11.74 2.55
C GLU A 164 -12.98 -10.57 3.12
N ALA A 165 -11.66 -10.61 2.94
CA ALA A 165 -10.77 -9.53 3.34
C ALA A 165 -10.99 -8.28 2.47
N ALA A 166 -11.21 -8.46 1.17
CA ALA A 166 -11.52 -7.36 0.27
C ALA A 166 -12.88 -6.72 0.59
N LEU A 167 -13.89 -7.52 0.95
CA LEU A 167 -15.20 -7.02 1.41
C LEU A 167 -15.04 -6.18 2.67
N LEU A 168 -14.32 -6.70 3.68
CA LEU A 168 -14.03 -5.97 4.91
C LEU A 168 -13.33 -4.64 4.62
N LEU A 169 -12.33 -4.63 3.75
CA LEU A 169 -11.61 -3.40 3.39
C LEU A 169 -12.51 -2.40 2.67
N ARG A 170 -13.32 -2.84 1.69
CA ARG A 170 -14.28 -1.98 0.96
C ARG A 170 -15.31 -1.35 1.88
N VAL A 171 -15.89 -2.13 2.79
CA VAL A 171 -16.87 -1.63 3.77
C VAL A 171 -16.21 -0.64 4.71
N THR A 172 -15.04 -0.97 5.26
CA THR A 172 -14.31 -0.05 6.15
C THR A 172 -13.96 1.26 5.43
N TYR A 173 -13.57 1.21 4.15
CA TYR A 173 -13.35 2.40 3.34
C TYR A 173 -14.63 3.23 3.16
N ALA A 174 -15.77 2.59 2.88
CA ALA A 174 -17.04 3.29 2.78
C ALA A 174 -17.41 3.98 4.11
N ASP A 175 -17.24 3.29 5.24
CA ASP A 175 -17.58 3.80 6.57
C ASP A 175 -16.78 5.05 6.97
N VAL A 176 -15.50 5.12 6.59
CA VAL A 176 -14.65 6.30 6.86
C VAL A 176 -14.66 7.31 5.69
N GLY A 177 -15.46 7.09 4.65
CA GLY A 177 -15.62 7.97 3.50
C GLY A 177 -14.44 8.01 2.51
N VAL A 178 -13.61 6.96 2.48
CA VAL A 178 -12.59 6.75 1.45
C VAL A 178 -13.25 6.46 0.11
N ARG A 179 -12.83 7.18 -0.93
CA ARG A 179 -13.25 6.91 -2.32
C ARG A 179 -12.37 5.82 -2.92
N VAL A 180 -13.00 4.94 -3.67
CA VAL A 180 -12.39 3.85 -4.43
C VAL A 180 -12.79 4.03 -5.90
N GLY A 181 -11.86 3.94 -6.85
CA GLY A 181 -12.18 4.10 -8.27
C GLY A 181 -10.99 4.25 -9.20
#